data_AF-A0A842AMY8-F1
#
_entry.id   AF-A0A842AMY8-F1
#
_cell.length_a   1.000
_cell.length_b   1.000
_cell.length_c   1.000
_cell.angle_alpha   90.00
_cell.angle_beta   90.00
_cell.angle_gamma   90.00
#
_symmetry.space_group_name_H-M   'P 1'
#
loop_
_entity.id
_entity.type
_entity.pdbx_description
1 polymer ?
#
loop_
_entity_poly.entity_id
_entity_poly.type
_entity_poly.pdbx_seq_one_letter_code
_entity_poly.pdbx_strand_id
1 'polypeptide(L)'
;MKIEMIKNHLKVEHDFDDDLISQIYLPTAQSEIKGAVSFQDDESFFENRSTFNMAVLLLVGHYYENRKATSLNNMNEIPFGVDSLIQRLRGEHSKWNLDNSTPE
;
A
#
# COMPACT_ATOMS: atom_id res chain seq x y z
N MET A 1 -8.03 -5.31 3.66
CA MET A 1 -8.18 -5.71 2.23
C MET A 1 -8.32 -7.22 2.17
N LYS A 2 -9.18 -7.78 1.30
CA LYS A 2 -9.36 -9.24 1.18
C LYS A 2 -8.35 -9.84 0.20
N ILE A 3 -7.87 -11.06 0.48
CA ILE A 3 -6.88 -11.76 -0.35
C ILE A 3 -7.32 -11.91 -1.82
N GLU A 4 -8.59 -12.20 -2.07
CA GLU A 4 -9.10 -12.35 -3.44
C GLU A 4 -8.99 -11.07 -4.29
N MET A 5 -9.07 -9.89 -3.67
CA MET A 5 -8.85 -8.64 -4.39
C MET A 5 -7.40 -8.50 -4.82
N ILE A 6 -6.47 -8.97 -3.99
CA ILE A 6 -5.04 -8.93 -4.26
C ILE A 6 -4.69 -9.95 -5.35
N LYS A 7 -5.20 -11.18 -5.24
CA LYS A 7 -5.02 -12.21 -6.28
C LYS A 7 -5.56 -11.76 -7.64
N ASN A 8 -6.73 -11.11 -7.67
CA ASN A 8 -7.27 -10.52 -8.90
C ASN A 8 -6.37 -9.43 -9.48
N HIS A 9 -5.77 -8.58 -8.64
CA HIS A 9 -4.80 -7.58 -9.08
C HIS A 9 -3.53 -8.22 -9.66
N LEU A 10 -3.01 -9.25 -9.01
CA LEU A 10 -1.82 -10.00 -9.41
C LEU A 10 -2.07 -10.99 -10.57
N LYS A 11 -3.34 -11.22 -10.95
CA LYS A 11 -3.77 -12.28 -11.87
C LYS A 11 -3.32 -13.67 -11.43
N VAL A 12 -3.39 -13.94 -10.13
CA VAL A 12 -3.05 -15.23 -9.52
C VAL A 12 -4.32 -16.05 -9.30
N GLU A 13 -4.39 -17.23 -9.90
CA GLU A 13 -5.56 -18.12 -9.84
C GLU A 13 -5.40 -19.29 -8.83
N HIS A 14 -4.26 -19.38 -8.16
CA HIS A 14 -3.93 -20.45 -7.22
C HIS A 14 -3.70 -19.91 -5.80
N ASP A 15 -3.62 -20.83 -4.83
CA ASP A 15 -3.51 -20.47 -3.40
C ASP A 15 -2.10 -20.68 -2.83
N PHE A 16 -1.12 -21.12 -3.64
CA PHE A 16 0.23 -21.46 -3.18
C PHE A 16 1.00 -20.32 -2.51
N ASP A 17 0.72 -19.08 -2.91
CA ASP A 17 1.38 -17.89 -2.38
C ASP A 17 0.50 -17.14 -1.36
N ASP A 18 -0.65 -17.69 -0.97
CA ASP A 18 -1.65 -16.96 -0.17
C ASP A 18 -1.11 -16.49 1.18
N ASP A 19 -0.35 -17.35 1.85
CA ASP A 19 0.34 -17.03 3.11
C ASP A 19 1.41 -15.96 2.90
N LEU A 20 2.19 -16.06 1.82
CA LEU A 20 3.23 -15.09 1.52
C LEU A 20 2.63 -13.70 1.22
N ILE A 21 1.56 -13.66 0.42
CA ILE A 21 0.83 -12.43 0.10
C ILE A 21 0.23 -11.83 1.37
N SER A 22 -0.47 -12.64 2.17
CA SER A 22 -1.27 -12.14 3.30
C SER A 22 -0.44 -11.81 4.53
N GLN A 23 0.63 -12.58 4.79
CA GLN A 23 1.43 -12.45 6.01
C GLN A 23 2.67 -11.57 5.82
N ILE A 24 3.15 -11.38 4.58
CA ILE A 24 4.37 -10.61 4.30
C ILE A 24 4.07 -9.41 3.39
N TYR A 25 3.67 -9.63 2.12
CA TYR A 25 3.61 -8.53 1.16
C TYR A 25 2.55 -7.48 1.49
N LEU A 26 1.35 -7.92 1.85
CA LEU A 26 0.27 -7.02 2.24
C LEU A 26 0.63 -6.16 3.47
N PRO A 27 1.03 -6.73 4.62
CA PRO A 27 1.35 -5.92 5.79
C PRO A 27 2.58 -5.02 5.58
N THR A 28 3.60 -5.47 4.83
CA THR A 28 4.74 -4.62 4.47
C THR A 28 4.30 -3.42 3.64
N ALA A 29 3.53 -3.63 2.56
CA ALA A 29 3.02 -2.55 1.72
C ALA A 29 2.14 -1.56 2.51
N GLN A 30 1.27 -2.07 3.40
CA GLN A 30 0.45 -1.22 4.26
C GLN A 30 1.31 -0.39 5.22
N SER A 31 2.31 -0.99 5.85
CA SER A 31 3.23 -0.29 6.75
C SER A 31 4.01 0.80 6.03
N GLU A 32 4.51 0.54 4.83
CA GLU A 32 5.24 1.54 4.04
C GLU A 32 4.37 2.74 3.66
N ILE A 33 3.16 2.51 3.13
CA ILE A 33 2.27 3.62 2.77
C ILE A 33 1.85 4.42 4.00
N LYS A 34 1.51 3.74 5.11
CA LYS A 34 1.13 4.43 6.36
C LYS A 34 2.28 5.29 6.89
N GLY A 35 3.47 4.71 7.04
CA GLY A 35 4.66 5.42 7.54
C GLY A 35 5.12 6.56 6.61
N ALA A 36 4.83 6.45 5.31
CA ALA A 36 5.08 7.55 4.38
C ALA A 36 4.06 8.68 4.52
N VAL A 37 2.82 8.41 4.94
CA VAL A 37 1.74 9.40 5.01
C VAL A 37 1.67 10.08 6.38
N SER A 38 1.75 9.32 7.47
CA SER A 38 1.66 9.84 8.84
C SER A 38 2.59 9.08 9.78
N PHE A 39 3.00 9.76 10.86
CA PHE A 39 3.76 9.16 11.96
C PHE A 39 2.87 8.80 13.18
N GLN A 40 1.57 9.05 13.06
CA GLN A 40 0.57 8.81 14.09
C GLN A 40 -0.22 7.53 13.76
N ASP A 41 -0.75 6.87 14.79
CA ASP A 41 -1.59 5.66 14.68
C ASP A 41 -3.02 6.04 14.25
N ASP A 42 -3.14 6.62 13.05
CA ASP A 42 -4.39 7.14 12.49
C ASP A 42 -5.10 6.08 11.65
N GLU A 43 -5.35 4.93 12.25
CA GLU A 43 -5.88 3.76 11.55
C GLU A 43 -7.21 4.06 10.83
N SER A 44 -8.06 4.86 11.49
CA SER A 44 -9.35 5.32 10.97
C SER A 44 -9.23 6.20 9.71
N PHE A 45 -8.11 6.89 9.52
CA PHE A 45 -7.86 7.62 8.28
C PHE A 45 -7.70 6.66 7.11
N PHE A 46 -6.94 5.57 7.27
CA PHE A 46 -6.62 4.68 6.15
C PHE A 46 -7.76 3.70 5.80
N GLU A 47 -8.68 3.46 6.73
CA GLU A 47 -9.81 2.57 6.52
C GLU A 47 -10.67 2.96 5.31
N ASN A 48 -11.04 1.96 4.51
CA ASN A 48 -11.96 2.08 3.37
C ASN A 48 -11.59 3.13 2.30
N ARG A 49 -10.34 3.61 2.25
CA ARG A 49 -9.88 4.54 1.21
C ARG A 49 -9.38 3.80 -0.03
N SER A 50 -9.99 4.08 -1.17
CA SER A 50 -9.57 3.52 -2.47
C SER A 50 -8.16 3.94 -2.86
N THR A 51 -7.76 5.20 -2.58
CA THR A 51 -6.40 5.71 -2.84
C THR A 51 -5.33 4.94 -2.06
N PHE A 52 -5.60 4.65 -0.78
CA PHE A 52 -4.73 3.81 0.05
C PHE A 52 -4.65 2.39 -0.49
N ASN A 53 -5.81 1.78 -0.79
CA ASN A 53 -5.86 0.44 -1.35
C ASN A 53 -5.10 0.32 -2.68
N MET A 54 -5.20 1.33 -3.55
CA MET A 54 -4.47 1.35 -4.82
C MET A 54 -2.96 1.40 -4.61
N ALA A 55 -2.47 2.26 -3.70
CA ALA A 55 -1.05 2.37 -3.42
C ALA A 55 -0.49 1.06 -2.84
N VAL A 56 -1.25 0.43 -1.93
CA VAL A 56 -0.91 -0.89 -1.35
C VAL A 56 -0.86 -1.96 -2.44
N LEU A 57 -1.85 -2.03 -3.34
CA LEU A 57 -1.87 -3.02 -4.42
C LEU A 57 -0.66 -2.89 -5.35
N LEU A 58 -0.27 -1.66 -5.73
CA LEU A 58 0.91 -1.42 -6.56
C LEU A 58 2.21 -1.92 -5.90
N LEU A 59 2.39 -1.69 -4.60
CA LEU A 59 3.55 -2.21 -3.87
C LEU A 59 3.50 -3.74 -3.72
N VAL A 60 2.33 -4.31 -3.43
CA VAL A 60 2.19 -5.78 -3.38
C VAL A 60 2.52 -6.41 -4.73
N GLY A 61 2.03 -5.83 -5.84
CA GLY A 61 2.41 -6.24 -7.21
C GLY A 61 3.92 -6.20 -7.43
N HIS A 62 4.54 -5.10 -7.02
CA HIS A 62 5.99 -4.96 -7.11
C HIS A 62 6.76 -6.02 -6.34
N TYR A 63 6.43 -6.27 -5.07
CA TYR A 63 7.09 -7.30 -4.27
C TYR A 63 6.86 -8.70 -4.84
N TYR A 64 5.65 -8.97 -5.33
CA TYR A 64 5.28 -10.26 -5.90
C TYR A 64 6.03 -10.56 -7.20
N GLU A 65 6.20 -9.57 -8.07
CA GLU A 65 6.92 -9.71 -9.35
C GLU A 65 8.45 -9.72 -9.17
N ASN A 66 8.98 -8.99 -8.18
CA ASN A 66 10.40 -8.73 -8.01
C ASN A 66 11.04 -9.54 -6.86
N ARG A 67 10.75 -10.85 -6.79
CA ARG A 67 11.21 -11.74 -5.69
C ARG A 67 12.72 -12.01 -5.63
N LYS A 68 13.49 -11.60 -6.64
CA LYS A 68 14.93 -11.84 -6.73
C LYS A 68 15.67 -10.52 -6.75
N ALA A 69 16.52 -10.25 -5.76
CA ALA A 69 17.34 -9.04 -5.67
C ALA A 69 18.28 -8.79 -6.89
N THR A 70 18.43 -9.78 -7.78
CA THR A 70 19.20 -9.69 -9.02
C THR A 70 18.27 -9.65 -10.23
N SER A 71 17.77 -8.47 -10.55
CA SER A 71 17.24 -8.16 -11.88
C SER A 71 18.39 -7.64 -12.76
N LEU A 72 18.47 -8.12 -14.01
CA LEU A 72 19.36 -7.54 -15.03
C LEU A 72 18.95 -6.11 -15.41
N ASN A 73 17.72 -5.71 -15.06
CA ASN A 73 17.19 -4.36 -15.22
C ASN A 73 17.20 -3.64 -13.87
N ASN A 74 17.74 -2.43 -13.83
CA ASN A 74 17.91 -1.60 -12.62
C ASN A 74 16.69 -1.63 -11.70
N MET A 75 16.87 -2.32 -10.57
CA MET A 75 15.84 -2.74 -9.62
C MET A 75 15.51 -1.67 -8.57
N ASN A 76 15.63 -0.40 -8.93
CA ASN A 76 15.63 0.73 -7.97
C ASN A 76 14.42 1.67 -8.11
N GLU A 77 13.46 1.38 -8.99
CA GLU A 77 12.31 2.25 -9.18
C GLU A 77 11.11 1.73 -8.39
N ILE A 78 10.71 2.51 -7.37
CA ILE A 78 9.40 2.42 -6.75
C ILE A 78 8.36 2.40 -7.88
N PRO A 79 7.30 1.57 -7.81
CA PRO A 79 6.33 1.46 -8.89
C PRO A 79 5.78 2.83 -9.29
N PHE A 80 5.78 3.09 -10.60
CA PHE A 80 5.32 4.35 -11.16
C PHE A 80 3.93 4.71 -10.61
N GLY A 81 3.82 5.89 -9.99
CA GLY A 81 2.56 6.40 -9.45
C GLY A 81 2.35 6.19 -7.95
N VAL A 82 3.10 5.31 -7.26
CA VAL A 82 2.96 5.15 -5.79
C VAL A 82 3.27 6.46 -5.07
N ASP A 83 4.34 7.16 -5.45
CA ASP A 83 4.67 8.46 -4.86
C ASP A 83 3.55 9.48 -5.02
N SER A 84 2.91 9.53 -6.20
CA SER A 84 1.79 10.46 -6.44
C SER A 84 0.59 10.18 -5.53
N LEU A 85 0.32 8.89 -5.26
CA LEU A 85 -0.73 8.47 -4.33
C LEU A 85 -0.37 8.81 -2.88
N ILE A 86 0.90 8.62 -2.49
CA ILE A 86 1.40 9.02 -1.16
C ILE A 86 1.24 10.53 -0.96
N GLN A 87 1.65 11.36 -1.94
CA GLN A 87 1.50 12.82 -1.80
C GLN A 87 0.04 13.24 -1.67
N ARG A 88 -0.85 12.60 -2.45
CA ARG A 88 -2.29 12.83 -2.31
C ARG A 88 -2.79 12.44 -0.91
N LEU A 89 -2.40 11.27 -0.41
CA LEU A 89 -2.78 10.78 0.91
C LEU A 89 -2.27 11.73 2.02
N ARG A 90 -1.05 12.26 1.92
CA ARG A 90 -0.53 13.28 2.86
C ARG A 90 -1.40 14.53 2.90
N GLY A 91 -1.82 15.03 1.74
CA GLY A 91 -2.72 16.18 1.67
C GLY A 91 -4.11 15.88 2.27
N GLU A 92 -4.67 14.71 1.97
CA GLU A 92 -5.94 14.26 2.54
C GLU A 92 -5.85 14.06 4.06
N HIS A 93 -4.74 13.49 4.55
CA HIS A 93 -4.46 13.27 5.96
C HIS A 93 -4.29 14.58 6.73
N SER A 94 -3.56 15.54 6.17
CA SER A 94 -3.40 16.88 6.76
C SER A 94 -4.75 17.58 6.96
N LYS A 95 -5.64 17.47 5.97
CA LYS A 95 -7.01 18.01 6.08
C LYS A 95 -7.82 17.27 7.14
N TRP A 96 -7.81 15.94 7.12
CA TRP A 96 -8.52 15.12 8.10
C TRP A 96 -8.05 15.42 9.53
N ASN A 97 -6.75 15.56 9.76
CA ASN A 97 -6.20 15.94 11.07
C ASN A 97 -6.73 17.29 11.55
N LEU A 98 -6.82 18.29 10.67
CA LEU A 98 -7.36 19.60 11.03
C LEU A 98 -8.82 19.49 11.48
N ASP A 99 -9.63 18.78 10.69
CA ASP A 99 -11.07 18.61 10.96
C ASP A 99 -11.31 17.90 12.32
N ASN A 100 -10.43 16.97 12.73
CA ASN A 100 -10.55 16.23 13.99
C ASN A 100 -9.82 16.89 15.19
N SER A 101 -9.02 17.94 14.96
CA SER A 101 -8.27 18.64 16.03
C SER A 101 -8.99 19.88 16.55
N THR A 102 -10.02 20.38 15.86
CA THR A 102 -10.83 21.51 16.33
C THR A 102 -11.86 21.05 17.38
N PRO A 103 -11.80 21.55 18.63
CA PRO A 103 -12.87 21.32 19.61
C PRO A 103 -14.13 22.08 19.18
N GLU A 104 -15.29 21.46 19.34
CA GLU A 104 -16.62 22.14 19.30
C GLU A 104 -16.72 23.28 20.31
#